data_AF-A0A948B3H5-F1
#
_entry.id   AF-A0A948B3H5-F1
#
_cell.length_a   1.000
_cell.length_b   1.000
_cell.length_c   1.000
_cell.angle_alpha   90.00
_cell.angle_beta   90.00
_cell.angle_gamma   90.00
#
_symmetry.space_group_name_H-M   'P 1'
#
loop_
_entity.id
_entity.type
_entity.pdbx_description
1 polymer ?
#
loop_
_entity_poly.entity_id
_entity_poly.type
_entity_poly.pdbx_seq_one_letter_code
_entity_poly.pdbx_strand_id
1 'polypeptide(L)'
;MEQKSFFETLFDLSFTEFVTTRLIKLIFVLGIIFSALAGLKRIVWAFRFVGFGSGLLSLVITPILFIVAVLLVRIWCEMIIAVFRIAENTGRLVELQQPKAQ
;
A
#
# COMPACT_ATOMS: atom_id res chain seq x y z
N MET A 1 19.46 -19.99 12.54
CA MET A 1 18.16 -19.53 12.02
C MET A 1 18.48 -18.57 10.89
N GLU A 2 18.40 -19.01 9.64
CA GLU A 2 18.64 -18.13 8.48
C GLU A 2 17.54 -17.07 8.44
N GLN A 3 17.94 -15.80 8.51
CA GLN A 3 17.04 -14.69 8.25
C GLN A 3 16.71 -14.74 6.76
N LYS A 4 15.52 -15.25 6.40
CA LYS A 4 15.00 -15.15 5.03
C LYS A 4 15.15 -13.70 4.56
N SER A 5 15.80 -13.51 3.43
CA SER A 5 16.08 -12.17 2.91
C SER A 5 14.76 -11.49 2.49
N PHE A 6 14.68 -10.16 2.57
CA PHE A 6 13.45 -9.41 2.28
C PHE A 6 12.91 -9.70 0.86
N PHE A 7 13.82 -10.00 -0.07
CA PHE A 7 13.49 -10.41 -1.43
C PHE A 7 12.95 -11.84 -1.51
N GLU A 8 13.51 -12.79 -0.77
CA GLU A 8 12.95 -14.15 -0.70
C GLU A 8 11.53 -14.13 -0.14
N THR A 9 11.29 -13.28 0.86
CA THR A 9 9.96 -13.09 1.45
C THR A 9 8.97 -12.40 0.48
N LEU A 10 9.45 -11.53 -0.42
CA LEU A 10 8.63 -10.89 -1.46
C LEU A 10 8.23 -11.88 -2.57
N PHE A 11 9.12 -12.83 -2.89
CA PHE A 11 8.90 -13.89 -3.87
C PHE A 11 8.38 -15.20 -3.26
N ASP A 12 8.05 -15.22 -1.97
CA ASP A 12 7.40 -16.37 -1.31
C ASP A 12 5.92 -16.42 -1.72
N LEU A 13 5.68 -17.01 -2.90
CA LEU A 13 4.35 -17.17 -3.52
C LEU A 13 3.45 -18.19 -2.79
N SER A 14 3.90 -18.75 -1.66
CA SER A 14 3.15 -19.78 -0.96
C SER A 14 1.92 -19.21 -0.21
N PHE A 15 1.86 -17.89 0.05
CA PHE A 15 0.79 -17.21 0.80
C PHE A 15 0.38 -17.91 2.12
N THR A 16 1.20 -18.83 2.63
CA THR A 16 0.83 -19.72 3.74
C THR A 16 1.08 -19.05 5.09
N GLU A 17 1.95 -18.05 5.14
CA GLU A 17 2.10 -17.12 6.26
C GLU A 17 1.55 -15.74 5.88
N PHE A 18 0.98 -15.03 6.86
CA PHE A 18 0.45 -13.66 6.69
C PHE A 18 1.57 -12.60 6.54
N VAL A 19 2.41 -12.77 5.52
CA VAL A 19 3.54 -11.88 5.17
C VAL A 19 3.05 -10.47 4.80
N THR A 20 1.78 -10.33 4.42
CA THR A 20 1.17 -9.07 3.98
C THR A 20 1.33 -7.93 5.00
N THR A 21 1.28 -8.22 6.30
CA THR A 21 1.46 -7.20 7.36
C THR A 21 2.89 -6.63 7.39
N ARG A 22 3.90 -7.41 6.99
CA ARG A 22 5.29 -6.95 6.86
C ARG A 22 5.50 -6.16 5.56
N LEU A 23 4.88 -6.60 4.47
CA LEU A 23 4.99 -5.97 3.14
C LEU A 23 4.20 -4.67 3.00
N ILE A 24 3.22 -4.39 3.87
CA ILE A 24 2.36 -3.21 3.76
C ILE A 24 3.16 -1.89 3.73
N LYS A 25 4.28 -1.81 4.45
CA LYS A 25 5.17 -0.63 4.44
C LYS A 25 5.78 -0.43 3.06
N LEU A 26 6.21 -1.50 2.40
CA LEU A 26 6.74 -1.46 1.04
C LEU A 26 5.65 -1.01 0.07
N ILE A 27 4.45 -1.60 0.16
CA ILE A 27 3.31 -1.24 -0.69
C ILE A 27 2.96 0.25 -0.55
N PHE A 28 2.94 0.77 0.68
CA PHE A 28 2.67 2.18 0.93
C PHE A 28 3.72 3.09 0.30
N VAL A 29 5.01 2.79 0.50
CA VAL A 29 6.11 3.57 -0.10
C VAL A 29 6.05 3.53 -1.63
N LEU A 30 5.81 2.36 -2.22
CA LEU A 30 5.62 2.21 -3.66
C LEU A 30 4.43 3.05 -4.14
N GLY A 31 3.30 3.03 -3.42
CA GLY A 31 2.13 3.84 -3.75
C GLY A 31 2.41 5.35 -3.74
N ILE A 32 3.24 5.83 -2.81
CA ILE A 32 3.71 7.23 -2.80
C ILE A 32 4.56 7.51 -4.04
N ILE A 33 5.53 6.65 -4.36
CA ILE A 33 6.41 6.82 -5.52
C ILE A 33 5.60 6.85 -6.81
N PHE A 34 4.67 5.91 -7.00
CA PHE A 34 3.79 5.89 -8.17
C PHE A 34 2.90 7.14 -8.25
N SER A 35 2.37 7.61 -7.12
CA SER A 35 1.57 8.84 -7.08
C SER A 35 2.41 10.06 -7.49
N ALA A 36 3.67 10.15 -7.04
CA ALA A 36 4.57 11.23 -7.41
C ALA A 36 4.91 11.20 -8.91
N LEU A 37 5.26 10.03 -9.44
CA LEU A 37 5.56 9.84 -10.86
C LEU A 37 4.34 10.14 -11.74
N ALA A 38 3.14 9.69 -11.33
CA ALA A 38 1.90 10.01 -12.02
C ALA A 38 1.60 11.51 -12.04
N GLY A 39 1.86 12.20 -10.92
CA GLY A 39 1.78 13.66 -10.84
C GLY A 39 2.74 14.36 -11.79
N LEU A 40 4.01 13.95 -11.80
CA LEU A 40 5.04 14.51 -12.69
C LEU A 40 4.67 14.31 -14.16
N LYS A 41 4.24 13.09 -14.53
CA LYS A 41 3.75 12.76 -15.86
C LYS A 41 2.58 13.67 -16.27
N ARG A 42 1.64 13.92 -15.36
CA ARG A 42 0.48 14.79 -15.61
C ARG A 42 0.92 16.22 -15.90
N ILE A 43 1.86 16.77 -15.13
CA ILE A 43 2.37 18.13 -15.34
C ILE A 43 3.03 18.23 -16.71
N VAL A 44 3.96 17.33 -17.04
CA VAL A 44 4.64 17.30 -18.35
C VAL A 44 3.65 17.17 -19.50
N TRP A 45 2.66 16.29 -19.34
CA TRP A 45 1.63 16.08 -20.35
C TRP A 45 0.76 17.32 -20.56
N ALA A 46 0.36 18.01 -19.48
CA ALA A 46 -0.43 19.24 -19.55
C ALA A 46 0.31 20.36 -20.31
N PHE A 47 1.60 20.57 -20.01
CA PHE A 47 2.41 21.55 -20.72
C PHE A 47 2.65 21.19 -22.19
N ARG A 48 2.84 19.91 -22.51
CA ARG A 48 3.20 19.48 -23.87
C ARG A 48 2.02 19.40 -24.83
N PHE A 49 0.85 18.95 -24.36
CA PHE A 49 -0.26 18.59 -25.24
C PHE A 49 -1.49 19.47 -25.11
N VAL A 50 -1.67 20.19 -23.99
CA VAL A 50 -2.87 21.00 -23.74
C VAL A 50 -2.57 22.49 -23.88
N GLY A 51 -1.44 22.94 -23.35
CA GLY A 51 -0.95 24.32 -23.49
C GLY A 51 -0.55 24.97 -22.17
N PHE A 52 -0.02 26.19 -22.27
CA PHE A 52 0.61 26.88 -21.14
C PHE A 52 -0.34 27.14 -19.95
N GLY A 53 -1.57 27.62 -20.22
CA GLY A 53 -2.56 27.89 -19.17
C GLY A 53 -2.96 26.64 -18.40
N SER A 54 -3.16 25.52 -19.10
CA SER A 54 -3.46 24.22 -18.48
C SER A 54 -2.26 23.64 -17.73
N GLY A 55 -1.04 23.88 -18.22
CA GLY A 55 0.19 23.53 -17.51
C GLY A 55 0.29 24.23 -16.15
N LEU A 56 0.01 25.53 -16.11
CA LEU A 56 0.02 26.32 -14.87
C LEU A 56 -1.05 25.84 -13.87
N LEU A 57 -2.27 25.57 -14.36
CA LEU A 57 -3.34 25.03 -13.53
C LEU A 57 -2.99 23.64 -12.98
N SER A 58 -2.35 22.79 -13.80
CA SER A 58 -1.88 21.46 -13.40
C SER A 58 -0.84 21.53 -12.28
N LEU A 59 -0.03 22.58 -12.23
CA LEU A 59 0.96 22.79 -11.16
C LEU A 59 0.32 22.97 -9.77
N VAL A 60 -0.86 23.58 -9.72
CA VAL A 60 -1.61 23.82 -8.47
C VAL A 60 -2.49 22.61 -8.12
N ILE A 61 -3.14 22.02 -9.12
CA ILE A 61 -4.04 20.88 -8.91
C ILE A 61 -3.27 19.59 -8.59
N THR A 62 -2.09 19.39 -9.19
CA THR A 62 -1.34 18.13 -9.03
C THR A 62 -0.92 17.83 -7.59
N PRO A 63 -0.37 18.79 -6.80
CA PRO A 63 -0.07 18.58 -5.38
C PRO A 63 -1.30 18.17 -4.56
N ILE A 64 -2.46 18.77 -4.81
CA ILE A 64 -3.72 18.42 -4.15
C ILE A 64 -4.10 16.98 -4.48
N LEU A 65 -4.07 16.62 -5.76
CA LEU A 65 -4.35 15.25 -6.21
C LEU A 65 -3.33 14.24 -5.68
N PHE A 66 -2.07 14.62 -5.53
CA PHE A 66 -1.03 13.78 -4.94
C PHE A 66 -1.33 13.48 -3.47
N ILE A 67 -1.68 14.50 -2.67
CA ILE A 67 -2.03 14.31 -1.26
C ILE A 67 -3.25 13.39 -1.14
N VAL A 68 -4.30 13.64 -1.94
CA VAL A 68 -5.49 12.79 -1.95
C VAL A 68 -5.14 11.35 -2.35
N ALA A 69 -4.32 11.14 -3.37
CA ALA A 69 -3.89 9.82 -3.79
C ALA A 69 -3.10 9.09 -2.67
N VAL A 70 -2.16 9.77 -2.01
CA VAL A 70 -1.40 9.20 -0.89
C VAL A 70 -2.32 8.85 0.29
N LEU A 71 -3.31 9.70 0.60
CA LEU A 71 -4.31 9.41 1.63
C LEU A 71 -5.15 8.18 1.27
N LEU A 72 -5.57 8.05 0.02
CA LEU A 72 -6.32 6.87 -0.44
C LEU A 72 -5.48 5.59 -0.35
N VAL A 73 -4.21 5.64 -0.76
CA VAL A 73 -3.26 4.51 -0.59
C VAL A 73 -3.12 4.15 0.89
N ARG A 74 -3.06 5.15 1.78
CA ARG A 74 -3.00 4.93 3.22
C ARG A 74 -4.24 4.22 3.75
N ILE A 75 -5.42 4.73 3.42
CA ILE A 75 -6.71 4.13 3.83
C ILE A 75 -6.79 2.69 3.32
N TRP A 76 -6.41 2.45 2.07
CA TRP A 76 -6.40 1.11 1.50
C TRP A 76 -5.46 0.16 2.26
N CYS A 77 -4.25 0.63 2.60
CA CYS A 77 -3.31 -0.15 3.40
C CYS A 77 -3.86 -0.46 4.80
N GLU A 78 -4.50 0.51 5.44
CA GLU A 78 -5.15 0.33 6.75
C GLU A 78 -6.28 -0.69 6.68
N MET A 79 -7.10 -0.67 5.62
CA MET A 79 -8.15 -1.69 5.40
C MET A 79 -7.55 -3.08 5.23
N ILE A 80 -6.48 -3.23 4.45
CA ILE A 80 -5.77 -4.51 4.29
C ILE A 80 -5.29 -5.02 5.65
N ILE A 81 -4.60 -4.18 6.43
CA ILE A 81 -4.13 -4.55 7.77
C ILE A 81 -5.30 -4.96 8.67
N ALA A 82 -6.41 -4.23 8.64
CA ALA A 82 -7.58 -4.51 9.47
C ALA A 82 -8.15 -5.90 9.18
N VAL A 83 -8.28 -6.28 7.90
CA VAL A 83 -8.75 -7.61 7.50
C VAL A 83 -7.81 -8.71 8.01
N PHE A 84 -6.49 -8.54 7.86
CA PHE A 84 -5.52 -9.52 8.36
C PHE A 84 -5.55 -9.66 9.89
N ARG A 85 -5.69 -8.53 10.61
CA ARG A 85 -5.84 -8.55 12.07
C ARG A 85 -7.11 -9.26 12.52
N ILE A 86 -8.20 -9.10 11.79
CA ILE A 86 -9.45 -9.83 12.06
C ILE A 86 -9.22 -11.34 11.89
N ALA A 87 -8.60 -11.76 10.78
CA ALA A 87 -8.30 -13.17 10.55
C ALA A 87 -7.42 -13.79 11.64
N GLU A 88 -6.37 -13.07 12.09
CA GLU A 88 -5.49 -13.50 13.17
C GLU A 88 -6.24 -13.62 14.51
N ASN A 89 -7.09 -12.64 14.83
CA ASN A 89 -7.89 -12.65 16.05
C ASN A 89 -8.93 -13.79 16.04
N THR A 90 -9.57 -14.08 14.90
CA THR A 90 -10.49 -15.21 14.79
C THR A 90 -9.78 -16.54 15.01
N GLY A 91 -8.55 -16.71 14.50
CA GLY A 91 -7.74 -17.89 14.77
C GLY A 91 -7.46 -18.09 16.27
N ARG A 92 -7.04 -17.03 16.96
CA ARG A 92 -6.79 -17.07 18.42
C ARG A 92 -8.04 -17.41 19.23
N LEU A 93 -9.21 -16.92 18.83
CA LEU A 93 -10.47 -17.22 19.52
C LEU A 93 -10.83 -18.72 19.46
N VAL A 94 -10.52 -19.39 18.36
CA VAL A 94 -10.73 -20.85 18.21
C VAL A 94 -9.78 -21.64 19.12
N GLU A 95 -8.52 -21.24 19.23
CA GLU A 95 -7.56 -21.88 20.14
C GLU A 95 -7.98 -21.76 21.61
N LEU A 96 -8.53 -20.61 22.02
CA LEU A 96 -9.03 -20.40 23.38
C LEU A 96 -10.33 -21.17 23.68
N GLN A 97 -11.13 -21.48 22.64
CA GLN A 97 -12.34 -22.28 22.76
C GLN A 97 -12.09 -23.78 22.77
N GLN A 98 -10.90 -24.24 22.37
CA GLN A 98 -10.51 -25.62 22.64
C GLN A 98 -10.28 -25.76 24.15
N PRO A 99 -11.13 -26.52 24.87
CA PRO A 99 -10.83 -26.83 26.25
C PRO A 99 -9.49 -27.53 26.24
N LYS A 100 -8.57 -27.13 27.12
CA LYS A 100 -7.33 -27.86 27.37
C LYS A 100 -7.70 -29.32 27.61
N ALA A 101 -7.63 -30.14 26.57
CA ALA A 101 -7.49 -31.57 26.73
C ALA A 101 -6.15 -31.72 27.46
N GLN A 102 -6.25 -32.27 28.66
CA GLN A 102 -5.21 -32.37 29.68
C GLN A 102 -3.90 -32.92 29.13
#